data_AF-A0A938WTG4-F1
#
_entry.id   AF-A0A938WTG4-F1
#
_cell.length_a   1.000
_cell.length_b   1.000
_cell.length_c   1.000
_cell.angle_alpha   90.00
_cell.angle_beta   90.00
_cell.angle_gamma   90.00
#
_symmetry.space_group_name_H-M   'P 1'
#
loop_
_entity.id
_entity.type
_entity.pdbx_description
1 polymer ?
#
loop_
_entity_poly.entity_id
_entity_poly.type
_entity_poly.pdbx_seq_one_letter_code
_entity_poly.pdbx_strand_id
1 'polypeptide(L)'
;MEATIKRKNIDLPIDTIQKLSVMAVAQGKSLKAYIEQVLISKANSISVEVRENPSPTGDSWFDDPENMKSVNQGISEMESGEGRVYTIGEIKKTLGV
;
A
#
# COMPACT_ATOMS: atom_id res chain seq x y z
N MET A 1 12.51 13.46 -2.69
CA MET A 1 11.08 13.63 -2.97
C MET A 1 10.56 14.71 -2.03
N GLU A 2 10.19 15.88 -2.54
CA GLU A 2 9.55 16.90 -1.71
C GLU A 2 8.18 16.38 -1.26
N ALA A 3 8.02 16.15 0.04
CA ALA A 3 6.74 15.74 0.59
C ALA A 3 5.76 16.93 0.49
N THR A 4 4.61 16.73 -0.14
CA THR A 4 3.54 17.74 -0.15
C THR A 4 3.01 17.94 1.28
N ILE A 5 3.41 19.04 1.93
CA ILE A 5 3.02 19.32 3.32
C ILE A 5 1.60 19.89 3.34
N LYS A 6 0.66 19.17 3.97
CA LYS A 6 -0.71 19.63 4.20
C LYS A 6 -0.91 19.98 5.66
N ARG A 7 -1.34 21.22 5.95
CA ARG A 7 -1.71 21.63 7.32
C ARG A 7 -2.95 20.86 7.79
N LYS A 8 -2.87 20.32 8.99
CA LYS A 8 -3.94 19.57 9.66
C LYS A 8 -4.03 20.04 11.11
N ASN A 9 -5.25 20.24 11.59
CA ASN A 9 -5.51 20.57 12.99
C ASN A 9 -5.76 19.27 13.74
N ILE A 10 -5.24 19.18 14.97
CA ILE A 10 -5.41 18.03 15.85
C ILE A 10 -5.83 18.55 17.23
N ASP A 11 -6.76 17.85 17.86
CA ASP A 11 -7.17 18.14 19.24
C ASP A 11 -6.33 17.29 20.20
N LEU A 12 -5.75 17.94 21.20
CA LEU A 12 -4.94 17.28 22.22
C LEU A 12 -5.36 17.78 23.60
N PRO A 13 -5.42 16.90 24.61
CA PRO A 13 -5.61 17.32 25.99
C PRO A 13 -4.53 18.30 26.45
N ILE A 14 -4.90 19.23 27.34
CA ILE A 14 -3.99 20.29 27.82
C ILE A 14 -2.75 19.73 28.53
N ASP A 15 -2.91 18.66 29.30
CA ASP A 15 -1.83 17.99 30.00
C ASP A 15 -0.83 17.33 29.03
N THR A 16 -1.35 16.83 27.91
CA THR A 16 -0.56 16.22 26.83
C THR A 16 0.28 17.28 26.14
N ILE A 17 -0.29 18.45 25.83
CA ILE A 17 0.45 19.58 25.24
C ILE A 17 1.59 20.03 26.16
N GLN A 18 1.34 20.10 27.48
CA GLN A 18 2.37 20.48 28.46
C GLN A 18 3.52 19.49 28.50
N LYS A 19 3.22 18.19 28.59
CA LYS A 19 4.25 17.11 28.57
C LYS A 19 5.08 17.14 27.28
N LEU A 20 4.41 17.27 26.12
CA LEU A 20 5.09 17.37 24.83
C LEU A 20 5.97 18.63 24.74
N SER A 21 5.54 19.74 25.34
CA SER A 21 6.34 20.98 25.37
C SER A 21 7.63 20.81 26.15
N VAL A 22 7.58 20.15 27.31
CA VAL A 22 8.78 19.83 28.11
C VAL A 22 9.72 18.91 27.33
N MET A 23 9.19 17.89 26.67
CA MET A 23 9.98 16.97 25.84
C MET A 23 10.61 17.67 24.63
N ALA A 24 9.90 18.61 23.99
CA ALA A 24 10.42 19.38 22.87
C ALA A 24 11.60 20.27 23.29
N VAL A 25 11.48 20.95 24.43
CA VAL A 25 12.55 21.78 25.01
C VAL A 25 13.77 20.93 25.35
N ALA A 26 13.58 19.75 25.93
CA ALA A 26 14.68 18.83 26.23
C ALA A 26 15.47 18.39 24.98
N GLN A 27 14.87 18.47 23.79
CA GLN A 27 15.53 18.17 22.50
C GLN A 27 15.96 19.42 21.72
N GLY A 28 15.83 20.61 22.30
CA GLY A 28 16.16 21.88 21.63
C GLY A 28 15.25 22.19 20.43
N LYS A 29 14.01 21.69 20.43
CA LYS A 29 13.06 21.81 19.31
C LYS A 29 11.83 22.61 19.73
N SER A 30 11.19 23.24 18.75
CA SER A 30 9.85 23.80 18.96
C SER A 30 8.83 22.67 19.15
N LEU A 31 7.74 22.94 19.87
CA LEU A 31 6.66 21.98 20.07
C LEU A 31 6.13 21.42 18.74
N LYS A 32 5.97 22.29 17.73
CA LYS A 32 5.56 21.90 16.38
C LYS A 32 6.53 20.91 15.75
N ALA A 33 7.82 21.26 15.71
CA ALA A 33 8.85 20.41 15.08
C ALA A 33 8.97 19.06 15.80
N TYR A 34 8.82 19.05 17.12
CA TYR A 34 8.82 17.83 17.90
C TYR A 34 7.62 16.92 17.56
N ILE A 35 6.40 17.46 17.53
CA ILE A 35 5.19 16.70 17.16
C ILE A 35 5.30 16.15 15.74
N GLU A 36 5.73 16.98 14.78
CA GLU A 36 5.92 16.54 13.39
C GLU A 36 6.91 15.38 13.29
N GLN A 37 8.06 15.49 13.97
CA GLN A 37 9.05 14.43 13.99
C GLN A 37 8.51 13.13 14.60
N VAL A 38 7.78 13.20 15.73
CA VAL A 38 7.20 12.02 16.37
C VAL A 38 6.21 11.34 15.43
N LEU A 39 5.32 12.11 14.79
CA LEU A 39 4.34 11.58 13.84
C LEU A 39 4.99 10.95 12.61
N ILE A 40 6.00 11.62 12.02
CA ILE A 40 6.75 11.09 10.87
C ILE A 40 7.50 9.81 11.25
N SER A 41 8.20 9.82 12.38
CA SER A 41 8.94 8.66 12.87
C SER A 41 8.02 7.47 13.13
N LYS A 42 6.83 7.72 13.67
CA LYS A 42 5.84 6.67 13.90
C LYS A 42 5.27 6.14 12.59
N ALA A 43 4.95 7.01 11.64
CA ALA A 43 4.48 6.60 10.31
C ALA A 43 5.52 5.74 9.58
N ASN A 44 6.79 6.15 9.60
CA ASN A 44 7.87 5.39 8.97
C ASN A 44 8.14 4.04 9.65
N SER A 45 7.79 3.89 10.93
CA SER A 45 7.91 2.60 11.64
C SER A 45 6.80 1.61 11.28
N ILE A 46 5.71 2.06 10.65
CA ILE A 46 4.62 1.18 10.21
C ILE A 46 4.95 0.76 8.78
N SER A 47 5.54 -0.43 8.62
CA SER A 47 5.44 -1.15 7.35
C SER A 47 3.99 -1.63 7.26
N VAL A 48 3.15 -0.90 6.53
CA VAL A 48 1.90 -1.48 6.05
C VAL A 48 2.32 -2.55 5.04
N GLU A 49 2.60 -3.76 5.54
CA GLU A 49 2.57 -4.94 4.72
C GLU A 49 1.13 -5.03 4.22
N VAL A 50 0.90 -4.52 3.01
CA VAL A 50 -0.22 -4.99 2.21
C VAL A 50 0.11 -6.46 1.96
N ARG A 51 -0.21 -7.32 2.92
CA ARG A 51 -0.22 -8.75 2.69
C ARG A 51 -1.19 -8.92 1.53
N GLU A 52 -0.65 -9.34 0.40
CA GLU A 52 -1.45 -9.74 -0.73
C GLU A 52 -2.50 -10.71 -0.21
N ASN A 53 -3.74 -10.50 -0.64
CA ASN A 53 -4.85 -11.31 -0.17
C ASN A 53 -4.49 -12.78 -0.43
N PRO A 54 -4.34 -13.63 0.60
CA PRO A 54 -3.91 -15.00 0.40
C PRO A 54 -4.89 -15.73 -0.52
N SER A 55 -4.43 -16.81 -1.15
CA SER A 55 -5.27 -17.66 -1.99
C SER A 55 -6.59 -17.97 -1.26
N PRO A 56 -7.77 -17.78 -1.89
CA PRO A 56 -9.06 -18.05 -1.24
C PRO A 56 -9.20 -19.48 -0.70
N THR A 57 -8.45 -20.42 -1.28
CA THR A 57 -8.37 -21.84 -0.92
C THR A 57 -7.18 -22.17 -0.02
N GLY A 58 -6.30 -21.20 0.26
CA GLY A 58 -5.10 -21.38 1.08
C GLY A 58 -4.00 -22.22 0.42
N ASP A 59 -4.09 -22.47 -0.88
CA ASP A 59 -3.02 -23.14 -1.63
C ASP A 59 -1.87 -22.18 -1.99
N SER A 60 -0.70 -22.76 -2.24
CA SER A 60 0.52 -22.04 -2.62
C SER A 60 0.60 -21.74 -4.12
N TRP A 61 -0.52 -21.74 -4.85
CA TRP A 61 -0.48 -21.55 -6.31
C TRP A 61 0.12 -20.19 -6.68
N PHE A 62 -0.22 -19.13 -5.95
CA PHE A 62 0.31 -17.77 -6.13
C PHE A 62 1.72 -17.57 -5.52
N ASP A 63 2.20 -18.52 -4.70
CA ASP A 63 3.57 -18.50 -4.18
C ASP A 63 4.58 -19.04 -5.21
N ASP A 64 4.10 -19.79 -6.22
CA ASP A 64 4.94 -20.36 -7.27
C ASP A 64 5.31 -19.29 -8.32
N PRO A 65 6.60 -18.98 -8.50
CA PRO A 65 7.06 -17.97 -9.45
C PRO A 65 6.71 -18.29 -10.91
N GLU A 66 6.59 -19.56 -11.29
CA GLU A 66 6.22 -19.94 -12.66
C GLU A 66 4.73 -19.66 -12.94
N ASN A 67 3.85 -19.87 -11.96
CA ASN A 67 2.44 -19.52 -12.08
C ASN A 67 2.26 -18.00 -12.20
N MET A 68 2.97 -17.24 -11.36
CA MET A 68 2.94 -15.78 -11.42
C MET A 68 3.50 -15.24 -12.73
N LYS A 69 4.51 -15.89 -13.31
CA LYS A 69 5.03 -15.54 -14.64
C LYS A 69 3.96 -15.65 -15.72
N SER A 70 3.16 -16.72 -15.71
CA SER A 70 2.04 -16.88 -16.65
C SER A 70 0.97 -15.80 -16.49
N VAL A 71 0.63 -15.45 -15.24
CA VAL A 71 -0.37 -14.39 -14.95
C VAL A 71 0.13 -13.04 -15.45
N ASN A 72 1.37 -12.68 -15.10
CA ASN A 72 1.98 -11.41 -15.50
C ASN A 72 2.12 -11.29 -17.01
N GLN A 73 2.44 -12.38 -17.70
CA GLN A 73 2.46 -12.41 -19.16
C GLN A 73 1.07 -12.10 -19.74
N GLY A 74 0.01 -12.77 -19.26
CA GLY A 74 -1.35 -12.51 -19.74
C GLY A 74 -1.84 -11.08 -19.49
N ILE A 75 -1.45 -10.47 -18.36
CA ILE A 75 -1.73 -9.05 -18.08
C ILE A 75 -1.01 -8.17 -19.11
N SER A 76 0.28 -8.42 -19.35
CA SER A 76 1.06 -7.64 -20.32
C SER A 76 0.53 -7.74 -21.75
N GLU A 77 0.09 -8.93 -22.19
CA GLU A 77 -0.50 -9.15 -23.51
C GLU A 77 -1.85 -8.42 -23.67
N MET A 78 -2.64 -8.34 -22.60
CA MET A 78 -3.89 -7.59 -22.61
C MET A 78 -3.63 -6.07 -22.62
N GLU A 79 -2.66 -5.59 -21.86
CA GLU A 79 -2.25 -4.18 -21.83
C GLU A 79 -1.64 -3.72 -23.16
N SER A 80 -0.90 -4.60 -23.87
CA SER A 80 -0.37 -4.32 -25.20
C SER A 80 -1.42 -4.42 -26.32
N GLY A 81 -2.64 -4.85 -25.99
CA GLY A 81 -3.75 -4.98 -26.95
C GLY A 81 -3.67 -6.24 -27.82
N GLU A 82 -2.84 -7.23 -27.47
CA GLU A 82 -2.75 -8.53 -28.14
C GLU A 82 -3.91 -9.48 -27.74
N GLY A 83 -4.61 -9.15 -26.65
CA GLY A 83 -5.80 -9.88 -26.21
C GLY A 83 -6.96 -9.82 -27.21
N ARG A 84 -7.65 -10.96 -27.40
CA ARG A 84 -8.86 -11.05 -28.22
C ARG A 84 -10.08 -11.37 -27.38
N VAL A 85 -11.14 -10.60 -27.58
CA VAL A 85 -12.45 -10.88 -26.99
C VAL A 85 -13.12 -12.00 -27.80
N TYR A 86 -13.62 -13.01 -27.09
CA TYR A 86 -14.40 -14.09 -27.67
C TYR A 86 -15.78 -14.16 -27.04
N THR A 87 -16.77 -14.52 -27.85
CA THR A 87 -18.08 -14.94 -27.37
C THR A 87 -18.06 -16.41 -26.95
N ILE A 88 -19.01 -16.80 -26.10
CA ILE A 88 -19.13 -18.20 -25.65
C ILE A 88 -19.31 -19.18 -26.83
N GLY A 89 -19.98 -18.76 -27.91
CA GLY A 89 -20.19 -19.58 -29.10
C GLY A 89 -18.89 -19.81 -29.88
N GLU A 90 -18.04 -18.79 -29.98
CA GLU A 90 -16.73 -18.92 -30.62
C GLU A 90 -15.79 -19.81 -29.79
N ILE A 91 -15.79 -19.65 -28.46
CA ILE A 91 -14.99 -20.48 -27.56
C ILE A 91 -15.35 -21.96 -27.73
N LYS A 92 -16.65 -22.28 -27.67
CA LYS A 92 -17.16 -23.64 -27.87
C LYS A 92 -16.73 -24.24 -29.21
N LYS A 93 -16.87 -23.46 -30.29
CA LYS A 93 -16.42 -23.86 -31.62
C LYS A 93 -14.92 -24.12 -31.70
N THR A 94 -14.09 -23.27 -31.07
CA THR A 94 -12.62 -23.43 -31.05
C THR A 94 -12.19 -24.63 -30.21
N LEU A 95 -12.87 -24.90 -29.10
CA LEU A 95 -12.57 -26.02 -28.20
C LEU A 95 -13.21 -27.35 -28.63
N GLY A 96 -14.10 -27.33 -29.62
CA GLY A 96 -14.78 -28.52 -30.12
C GLY A 96 -15.81 -29.12 -29.15
N VAL A 97 -16.42 -28.28 -28.30
CA VAL A 97 -17.39 -28.66 -27.25
C VAL A 97 -18.75 -27.97 -27.42
#